data_AF-A0A178V1F7-F1
#
_entry.id   AF-A0A178V1F7-F1
#
_cell.length_a   1.000
_cell.length_b   1.000
_cell.length_c   1.000
_cell.angle_alpha   90.00
_cell.angle_beta   90.00
_cell.angle_gamma   90.00
#
_symmetry.space_group_name_H-M   'P 1'
#
loop_
_entity.id
_entity.type
_entity.pdbx_description
1 polymer ?
#
loop_
_entity_poly.entity_id
_entity_poly.type
_entity_poly.pdbx_seq_one_letter_code
_entity_poly.pdbx_strand_id
1 'polypeptide(L)'
;MKLSWQKELLSEILGQKDIKIEHFGVVEQRLNHKKVLILLDDVDNLEFLKTLVGKAEWFGSGSRIIVITQDRQLLKAHEIDLVYEVKLPSQGLALR
;
A
#
# COMPACT_ATOMS: atom_id res chain seq x y z
N MET A 1 17.05 -4.84 3.44
CA MET A 1 16.03 -3.77 3.49
C MET A 1 14.65 -4.18 2.96
N LYS A 2 14.49 -4.99 1.90
CA LYS A 2 13.15 -5.36 1.39
C LYS A 2 12.30 -6.27 2.31
N LEU A 3 12.95 -7.18 3.04
CA LEU A 3 12.26 -8.17 3.89
C LEU A 3 11.70 -7.59 5.20
N SER A 4 12.26 -6.49 5.71
CA SER A 4 11.76 -5.86 6.95
C SER A 4 10.36 -5.27 6.74
N TRP A 5 10.13 -4.61 5.61
CA TRP A 5 8.85 -3.99 5.27
C TRP A 5 7.72 -5.00 5.09
N GLN A 6 7.99 -6.13 4.44
CA GLN A 6 7.00 -7.20 4.31
C GLN A 6 6.62 -7.78 5.68
N LYS A 7 7.60 -7.87 6.60
CA LYS A 7 7.36 -8.38 7.95
C LYS A 7 6.48 -7.42 8.74
N GLU A 8 6.78 -6.12 8.67
CA GLU A 8 5.99 -5.07 9.30
C GLU A 8 4.55 -5.05 8.75
N LEU A 9 4.38 -5.04 7.42
CA LEU A 9 3.05 -5.08 6.79
C LEU A 9 2.24 -6.30 7.23
N LEU A 10 2.85 -7.48 7.21
CA LEU A 10 2.18 -8.70 7.66
C LEU A 10 1.85 -8.65 9.15
N SER A 11 2.74 -8.08 9.97
CA SER A 11 2.52 -7.94 11.41
C SER A 11 1.33 -7.05 11.69
N GLU A 12 1.23 -5.90 11.00
CA GLU A 12 0.11 -4.96 11.11
C GLU A 12 -1.21 -5.59 10.63
N ILE A 13 -1.22 -6.19 9.44
CA ILE A 13 -2.45 -6.76 8.85
C ILE A 13 -2.94 -7.98 9.63
N LEU A 14 -2.03 -8.82 10.12
CA LEU A 14 -2.38 -10.07 10.81
C LEU A 14 -2.47 -9.91 12.33
N GLY A 15 -2.02 -8.79 12.89
CA GLY A 15 -1.94 -8.58 14.34
C GLY A 15 -0.98 -9.53 15.06
N GLN A 16 0.05 -10.03 14.36
CA GLN A 16 0.98 -11.05 14.87
C GLN A 16 2.40 -10.50 14.94
N LYS A 17 3.03 -10.59 16.12
CA LYS A 17 4.45 -10.27 16.29
C LYS A 17 5.32 -11.43 15.79
N ASP A 18 6.56 -11.12 15.41
CA ASP A 18 7.61 -12.09 15.06
C ASP A 18 7.31 -13.01 13.88
N ILE A 19 6.60 -12.49 12.87
CA ILE A 19 6.37 -13.21 11.62
C ILE A 19 7.72 -13.55 10.95
N LYS A 20 7.93 -14.84 10.70
CA LYS A 20 9.06 -15.33 9.90
C LYS A 20 8.74 -15.18 8.42
N ILE A 21 9.64 -14.52 7.70
CA ILE A 21 9.62 -14.47 6.24
C ILE A 21 10.74 -15.36 5.74
N GLU A 22 10.37 -16.55 5.28
CA GLU A 22 11.32 -17.59 4.88
C GLU A 22 11.70 -17.51 3.40
N HIS A 23 10.85 -16.87 2.58
CA HIS A 23 11.06 -16.71 1.14
C HIS A 23 10.23 -15.54 0.58
N PHE A 24 10.51 -15.17 -0.68
CA PHE A 24 9.68 -14.23 -1.44
C PHE A 24 8.31 -14.86 -1.77
N GLY A 25 7.21 -14.14 -1.53
CA GLY A 25 5.84 -14.62 -1.80
C GLY A 25 5.02 -14.96 -0.55
N VAL A 26 5.61 -14.91 0.65
CA VAL A 26 4.89 -15.12 1.92
C VAL A 26 3.72 -14.14 2.11
N VAL A 27 3.85 -12.92 1.59
CA VAL A 27 2.78 -11.90 1.63
C VAL A 27 1.54 -12.40 0.88
N GLU A 28 1.72 -12.78 -0.39
CA GLU A 28 0.66 -13.36 -1.21
C GLU A 28 0.05 -14.59 -0.55
N GLN A 29 0.87 -15.56 -0.13
CA GLN A 29 0.38 -16.80 0.48
C GLN A 29 -0.49 -16.55 1.74
N ARG A 30 -0.16 -15.52 2.52
CA ARG A 30 -0.89 -15.20 3.76
C ARG A 30 -2.08 -14.27 3.56
N LEU A 31 -2.10 -13.47 2.49
CA LEU A 31 -3.08 -12.42 2.27
C LEU A 31 -4.01 -12.66 1.07
N ASN A 32 -3.73 -13.64 0.19
CA ASN A 32 -4.49 -13.93 -1.05
C ASN A 32 -5.99 -14.21 -0.85
N HIS A 33 -6.43 -14.52 0.37
CA HIS A 33 -7.84 -14.74 0.73
C HIS A 33 -8.36 -13.75 1.77
N LYS A 34 -7.56 -12.74 2.13
CA LYS A 34 -7.95 -11.71 3.09
C LYS A 34 -8.32 -10.43 2.38
N LYS A 35 -9.54 -9.96 2.64
CA LYS A 35 -9.98 -8.63 2.23
C LYS A 35 -9.31 -7.58 3.12
N VAL A 36 -8.50 -6.71 2.53
CA VAL A 36 -7.76 -5.66 3.26
C VAL A 36 -8.05 -4.27 2.70
N LEU A 37 -7.90 -3.25 3.55
CA LEU A 37 -7.83 -1.86 3.15
C LEU A 37 -6.47 -1.33 3.62
N ILE A 38 -5.59 -0.98 2.69
CA ILE A 38 -4.25 -0.47 2.98
C ILE A 38 -4.19 0.98 2.55
N LEU A 39 -3.79 1.86 3.48
CA LEU A 39 -3.50 3.26 3.20
C LEU A 39 -1.99 3.45 3.30
N LEU A 40 -1.37 3.91 2.21
CA LEU A 40 0.05 4.25 2.19
C LEU A 40 0.16 5.77 2.06
N ASP A 41 0.51 6.42 3.17
CA ASP A 41 0.69 7.87 3.23
C ASP A 41 2.12 8.28 2.92
N ASP A 42 2.28 9.47 2.35
CA ASP A 42 3.55 10.12 2.02
C ASP A 42 4.56 9.22 1.26
N VAL A 43 4.09 8.51 0.24
CA VAL A 43 4.96 7.61 -0.53
C VAL A 43 5.82 8.40 -1.52
N ASP A 44 7.14 8.33 -1.36
CA ASP A 44 8.15 8.99 -2.20
C ASP A 44 9.07 8.01 -2.96
N ASN A 45 9.05 6.71 -2.59
CA ASN A 45 9.99 5.72 -3.09
C ASN A 45 9.32 4.65 -3.95
N LEU A 46 9.81 4.51 -5.19
CA LEU A 46 9.28 3.55 -6.15
C LEU A 46 9.45 2.08 -5.70
N GLU A 47 10.59 1.78 -5.07
CA GLU A 47 10.94 0.42 -4.66
C GLU A 47 10.11 -0.05 -3.46
N PHE A 48 9.63 0.89 -2.64
CA PHE A 48 8.77 0.64 -1.50
C PHE A 48 7.41 0.06 -1.95
N LEU A 49 6.74 0.71 -2.90
CA LEU A 49 5.46 0.25 -3.46
C LEU A 49 5.56 -1.15 -4.05
N LYS A 50 6.57 -1.40 -4.90
CA LYS A 50 6.80 -2.74 -5.48
C LYS A 50 7.04 -3.81 -4.42
N THR A 51 7.69 -3.45 -3.32
CA THR A 51 8.03 -4.42 -2.26
C THR A 51 6.85 -4.74 -1.34
N LEU A 52 6.02 -3.74 -1.01
CA LEU A 52 4.94 -3.86 -0.04
C LEU A 52 3.65 -4.39 -0.62
N VAL A 53 3.24 -3.86 -1.77
CA VAL A 53 1.93 -4.16 -2.34
C VAL A 53 2.00 -4.98 -3.63
N GLY A 54 3.23 -5.23 -4.12
CA GLY A 54 3.50 -6.18 -5.19
C GLY A 54 2.51 -6.02 -6.35
N LYS A 55 1.70 -7.06 -6.57
CA LYS A 55 0.51 -7.00 -7.42
C LYS A 55 -0.75 -7.03 -6.58
N ALA A 56 -1.83 -6.42 -7.07
CA ALA A 56 -3.15 -6.50 -6.45
C ALA A 56 -3.63 -7.96 -6.21
N GLU A 57 -3.11 -8.91 -6.99
CA GLU A 57 -3.36 -10.36 -6.90
C GLU A 57 -2.92 -10.96 -5.56
N TRP A 58 -2.06 -10.29 -4.80
CA TRP A 58 -1.58 -10.77 -3.50
C TRP A 58 -2.65 -10.75 -2.40
N PHE A 59 -3.80 -10.11 -2.66
CA PHE A 59 -4.83 -9.87 -1.66
C PHE A 59 -6.17 -10.49 -2.08
N GLY A 60 -7.01 -10.80 -1.08
CA GLY A 60 -8.34 -11.33 -1.33
C GLY A 60 -9.24 -10.37 -2.10
N SER A 61 -10.25 -10.93 -2.77
CA SER A 61 -11.24 -10.17 -3.53
C SER A 61 -11.89 -9.06 -2.70
N GLY A 62 -12.09 -7.89 -3.32
CA GLY A 62 -12.65 -6.69 -2.69
C GLY A 62 -11.66 -5.90 -1.83
N SER A 63 -10.38 -6.28 -1.82
CA SER A 63 -9.31 -5.48 -1.20
C SER A 63 -9.10 -4.17 -1.94
N ARG A 64 -8.62 -3.16 -1.21
CA ARG A 64 -8.28 -1.83 -1.77
C ARG A 64 -6.97 -1.34 -1.17
N ILE A 65 -6.12 -0.81 -2.04
CA ILE A 65 -4.87 -0.14 -1.67
C ILE A 65 -4.99 1.28 -2.15
N ILE A 66 -4.76 2.25 -1.26
CA ILE A 66 -4.80 3.67 -1.57
C ILE A 66 -3.41 4.22 -1.29
N VAL A 67 -2.80 4.81 -2.31
CA VAL A 67 -1.50 5.46 -2.23
C VAL A 67 -1.73 6.96 -2.23
N ILE A 68 -1.18 7.65 -1.24
CA ILE A 68 -1.23 9.10 -1.11
C ILE A 68 0.20 9.60 -1.32
N THR A 69 0.35 10.50 -2.29
CA THR A 69 1.65 11.07 -2.65
C THR A 69 1.45 12.44 -3.28
N GLN A 70 2.46 13.29 -3.18
CA GLN A 70 2.55 14.55 -3.91
C GLN A 70 3.21 14.37 -5.28
N ASP A 71 3.85 13.21 -5.54
CA ASP A 71 4.52 12.91 -6.80
C ASP A 71 3.61 12.09 -7.74
N ARG A 72 3.01 12.78 -8.72
CA ARG A 72 2.20 12.14 -9.74
C ARG A 72 3.01 11.22 -10.67
N GLN A 73 4.32 11.45 -10.85
CA GLN A 73 5.15 10.59 -11.69
C GLN A 73 5.34 9.22 -11.07
N LEU A 74 5.41 9.13 -9.74
CA LEU A 74 5.51 7.88 -9.00
C LEU A 74 4.28 6.97 -9.24
N LEU A 75 3.08 7.55 -9.31
CA LEU A 75 1.86 6.82 -9.65
C LEU A 75 1.89 6.28 -11.09
N LYS A 76 2.33 7.12 -12.06
CA LYS A 76 2.47 6.71 -13.46
C LYS A 76 3.50 5.59 -13.65
N ALA A 77 4.63 5.67 -12.96
CA ALA A 77 5.69 4.67 -13.03
C ALA A 77 5.28 3.30 -12.44
N HIS A 78 4.15 3.24 -11.73
CA HIS A 78 3.52 2.01 -11.22
C HIS A 78 2.28 1.58 -11.99
N GLU A 79 1.96 2.24 -13.11
CA GLU A 79 0.77 1.92 -13.90
C GLU A 79 -0.53 2.02 -13.06
N ILE A 80 -0.55 2.93 -12.09
CA ILE A 80 -1.75 3.24 -11.31
C ILE A 80 -2.61 4.22 -12.11
N ASP A 81 -3.64 3.69 -12.75
CA ASP A 81 -4.53 4.49 -13.61
C ASP A 81 -5.62 5.24 -12.83
N LEU A 82 -6.07 4.69 -11.70
CA LEU A 82 -7.11 5.30 -10.87
C LEU A 82 -6.51 6.35 -9.93
N VAL A 83 -6.38 7.58 -10.43
CA VAL A 83 -5.81 8.70 -9.68
C VAL A 83 -6.89 9.74 -9.36
N TYR A 84 -6.97 10.11 -8.08
CA TYR A 84 -7.78 11.24 -7.62
C TYR A 84 -6.87 12.39 -7.18
N GLU A 85 -6.98 13.54 -7.84
CA GLU A 85 -6.25 14.75 -7.48
C GLU A 85 -7.03 15.53 -6.41
N VAL A 86 -6.52 15.53 -5.18
CA VAL A 86 -7.11 16.27 -4.07
C VAL A 86 -6.94 17.76 -4.31
N LYS A 87 -8.05 18.50 -4.34
CA LYS A 87 -8.03 19.97 -4.46
C LYS A 87 -7.94 20.62 -3.09
N LEU A 88 -7.44 21.85 -3.08
CA LEU A 88 -7.53 22.71 -1.90
C LEU A 88 -9.00 22.87 -1.46
N PRO A 89 -9.26 22.96 -0.16
CA PRO A 89 -10.60 23.23 0.34
C PRO A 89 -11.09 24.60 -0.16
N SER A 90 -12.40 24.73 -0.34
CA SER A 90 -13.02 26.04 -0.57
C SER A 90 -12.79 26.98 0.62
N GLN A 91 -12.81 28.30 0.42
CA GLN A 91 -12.61 29.27 1.50
C GLN A 91 -13.55 29.03 2.70
N GLY A 92 -14.81 28.70 2.45
CA GLY A 92 -15.79 28.42 3.51
C GLY A 92 -15.53 27.14 4.30
N LEU A 93 -14.79 26.18 3.73
CA LEU A 93 -14.34 24.96 4.43
C LEU A 93 -12.97 25.15 5.11
N ALA A 94 -12.12 26.03 4.57
CA ALA A 94 -10.78 26.29 5.08
C ALA A 94 -10.75 27.18 6.33
N LEU A 95 -11.78 28.00 6.55
CA LEU A 95 -11.87 28.99 7.63
C LEU A 95 -12.79 28.56 8.79
N ARG A 96 -13.18 27.28 8.84
CA ARG A 96 -13.99 26.71 9.92
C ARG A 96 -13.14 26.06 11.00
#